data_AF-A0A966DBQ9-F1
#
_entry.id   AF-A0A966DBQ9-F1
#
_cell.length_a   1.000
_cell.length_b   1.000
_cell.length_c   1.000
_cell.angle_alpha   90.00
_cell.angle_beta   90.00
_cell.angle_gamma   90.00
#
_symmetry.space_group_name_H-M   'P 1'
#
loop_
_entity.id
_entity.type
_entity.pdbx_description
1 polymer ?
#
loop_
_entity_poly.entity_id
_entity_poly.type
_entity_poly.pdbx_seq_one_letter_code
_entity_poly.pdbx_strand_id
1 'polypeptide(L)'
;MDNNNDTRIVMHQAPIAKSLQSINLKDFHVMLGGGIVNPFGPTLTVAGFVGVRESDEFSVVQIMLNPFSQWVKEVGTAFVGKLCTLESGFEPLFGLEWGSCPSVLLSPKAIKPDYAVEVYSRFLATMGNGQHLLEGVRNFPGDPFKRIGSDMESMGKKGFSIQDGKLDLADAKELASKLLEPEANEQEMKALIGAWDGAIRFKKQGLFSRKPMSVKEFLGLLAEFSLTCRLPL
;
A
#
# COMPACT_ATOMS: atom_id res chain seq x y z
N MET A 1 -35.88 3.24 -14.39
CA MET A 1 -35.27 3.10 -13.05
C MET A 1 -33.99 2.33 -13.29
N ASP A 2 -32.90 3.06 -13.53
CA ASP A 2 -31.64 2.45 -13.94
C ASP A 2 -30.98 1.84 -12.71
N ASN A 3 -31.22 0.54 -12.54
CA ASN A 3 -30.56 -0.29 -11.54
C ASN A 3 -29.07 -0.36 -11.90
N ASN A 4 -28.30 0.54 -11.31
CA ASN A 4 -26.86 0.64 -11.42
C ASN A 4 -26.25 -0.65 -10.84
N ASN A 5 -25.95 -1.62 -11.71
CA ASN A 5 -25.50 -2.97 -11.35
C ASN A 5 -23.98 -3.00 -11.02
N ASP A 6 -23.33 -1.84 -11.09
CA ASP A 6 -21.89 -1.66 -10.95
C ASP A 6 -21.53 -1.20 -9.54
N THR A 7 -20.39 -1.69 -9.07
CA THR A 7 -19.74 -1.20 -7.85
C THR A 7 -19.31 0.23 -8.06
N ARG A 8 -19.68 1.14 -7.16
CA ARG A 8 -19.27 2.55 -7.22
C ARG A 8 -18.71 3.02 -5.90
N ILE A 9 -17.66 3.82 -5.95
CA ILE A 9 -17.09 4.50 -4.78
C ILE A 9 -17.39 5.99 -4.88
N VAL A 10 -17.97 6.56 -3.83
CA VAL A 10 -18.19 8.00 -3.68
C VAL A 10 -17.29 8.51 -2.57
N MET A 11 -16.29 9.31 -2.95
CA MET A 11 -15.35 9.91 -2.00
C MET A 11 -16.01 11.04 -1.22
N HIS A 12 -15.69 11.16 0.06
CA HIS A 12 -16.06 12.33 0.86
C HIS A 12 -15.31 13.57 0.37
N GLN A 13 -15.92 14.74 0.55
CA GLN A 13 -15.25 16.03 0.30
C GLN A 13 -14.03 16.23 1.21
N ALA A 14 -14.13 15.75 2.46
CA ALA A 14 -13.03 15.75 3.41
C ALA A 14 -12.97 14.40 4.14
N PRO A 15 -11.77 13.79 4.31
CA PRO A 15 -11.62 12.56 5.07
C PRO A 15 -12.02 12.73 6.54
N ILE A 16 -12.67 11.73 7.11
CA ILE A 16 -13.08 11.70 8.53
C ILE A 16 -12.05 10.88 9.30
N ALA A 17 -11.38 11.51 10.27
CA ALA A 17 -10.40 10.82 11.12
C ALA A 17 -11.08 9.75 12.00
N LYS A 18 -10.48 8.56 12.06
CA LYS A 18 -10.91 7.44 12.90
C LYS A 18 -9.71 6.92 13.70
N SER A 19 -9.98 6.11 14.72
CA SER A 19 -8.94 5.37 15.43
C SER A 19 -8.84 3.95 14.88
N LEU A 20 -7.65 3.34 14.93
CA LEU A 20 -7.49 1.94 14.52
C LEU A 20 -8.37 0.99 15.35
N GLN A 21 -8.58 1.30 16.63
CA GLN A 21 -9.46 0.52 17.53
C GLN A 21 -10.95 0.63 17.16
N SER A 22 -11.34 1.66 16.42
CA SER A 22 -12.74 1.84 15.98
C SER A 22 -13.08 1.00 14.75
N ILE A 23 -12.09 0.42 14.08
CA ILE A 23 -12.29 -0.45 12.92
C ILE A 23 -12.24 -1.90 13.39
N ASN A 24 -13.32 -2.66 13.17
CA ASN A 24 -13.26 -4.10 13.28
C ASN A 24 -12.51 -4.66 12.07
N LEU A 25 -11.21 -4.96 12.24
CA LEU A 25 -10.36 -5.44 11.13
C LEU A 25 -10.82 -6.77 10.53
N LYS A 26 -11.63 -7.55 11.27
CA LYS A 26 -12.25 -8.79 10.73
C LYS A 26 -13.28 -8.51 9.64
N ASP A 27 -13.87 -7.32 9.66
CA ASP A 27 -14.84 -6.84 8.68
C ASP A 27 -14.18 -5.91 7.65
N PHE A 28 -12.85 -5.78 7.68
CA PHE A 28 -12.09 -4.96 6.74
C PHE A 28 -11.63 -5.77 5.53
N HIS A 29 -12.15 -5.40 4.37
CA HIS A 29 -11.81 -6.00 3.09
C HIS A 29 -10.83 -5.10 2.36
N VAL A 30 -9.55 -5.48 2.35
CA VAL A 30 -8.51 -4.77 1.59
C VAL A 30 -8.88 -4.80 0.11
N MET A 31 -8.85 -3.64 -0.54
CA MET A 31 -9.10 -3.47 -1.98
C MET A 31 -7.83 -3.03 -2.72
N LEU A 32 -6.97 -2.26 -2.06
CA LEU A 32 -5.68 -1.82 -2.60
C LEU A 32 -4.69 -1.64 -1.46
N GLY A 33 -3.44 -2.04 -1.63
CA GLY A 33 -2.42 -1.85 -0.61
C GLY A 33 -1.01 -1.71 -1.17
N GLY A 34 -0.24 -0.82 -0.56
CA GLY A 34 1.12 -0.50 -0.97
C GLY A 34 2.04 -0.31 0.23
N GLY A 35 3.20 -0.96 0.20
CA GLY A 35 4.26 -0.77 1.19
C GLY A 35 5.47 -0.07 0.59
N ILE A 36 5.97 0.93 1.30
CA ILE A 36 7.19 1.68 0.96
C ILE A 36 8.30 1.18 1.87
N VAL A 37 9.31 0.53 1.27
CA VAL A 37 10.49 0.10 2.01
C VAL A 37 11.45 1.28 2.16
N ASN A 38 11.43 1.91 3.34
CA ASN A 38 12.30 3.02 3.71
C ASN A 38 12.95 2.72 5.07
N PRO A 39 14.29 2.62 5.17
CA PRO A 39 14.99 2.33 6.43
C PRO A 39 14.70 3.30 7.59
N PHE A 40 14.28 4.53 7.30
CA PHE A 40 14.03 5.58 8.30
C PHE A 40 12.57 5.70 8.72
N GLY A 41 11.67 5.08 7.96
CA GLY A 41 10.23 5.23 8.14
C GLY A 41 9.48 4.35 7.15
N PRO A 42 9.57 3.02 7.29
CA PRO A 42 8.84 2.12 6.44
C PRO A 42 7.34 2.31 6.67
N THR A 43 6.57 2.22 5.61
CA THR A 43 5.16 2.56 5.65
C THR A 43 4.38 1.52 4.89
N LEU A 44 3.29 1.04 5.49
CA LEU A 44 2.28 0.24 4.80
C LEU A 44 0.97 1.03 4.79
N THR A 45 0.41 1.25 3.62
CA THR A 45 -0.90 1.88 3.46
C THR A 45 -1.84 0.89 2.79
N VAL A 46 -3.07 0.80 3.28
CA VAL A 46 -4.14 -0.02 2.69
C VAL A 46 -5.42 0.81 2.60
N ALA A 47 -6.17 0.60 1.52
CA ALA A 47 -7.53 1.09 1.35
C ALA A 47 -8.46 -0.10 1.18
N GLY A 48 -9.61 -0.05 1.82
CA GLY A 48 -10.55 -1.16 1.84
C GLY A 48 -11.93 -0.78 2.32
N PHE A 49 -12.83 -1.75 2.30
CA PHE A 49 -14.22 -1.59 2.69
C PHE A 49 -14.44 -2.13 4.11
N VAL A 50 -15.16 -1.37 4.93
CA VAL A 50 -15.62 -1.77 6.27
C VAL A 50 -17.13 -1.76 6.26
N GLY A 51 -17.76 -2.86 6.68
CA GLY A 51 -19.21 -2.93 6.79
C GLY A 51 -19.70 -4.35 7.06
N VAL A 52 -21.00 -4.47 7.30
CA VAL A 52 -21.66 -5.77 7.49
C VAL A 52 -21.84 -6.44 6.14
N ARG A 53 -21.50 -7.73 6.02
CA ARG A 53 -21.55 -8.49 4.76
C ARG A 53 -22.91 -8.53 4.06
N GLU A 54 -23.99 -8.30 4.82
CA GLU A 54 -25.37 -8.30 4.33
C GLU A 54 -25.80 -6.95 3.75
N SER A 55 -24.95 -5.93 3.87
CA SER A 55 -25.15 -4.60 3.29
C SER A 55 -24.55 -4.54 1.89
N ASP A 56 -25.18 -3.81 0.99
CA ASP A 56 -24.58 -3.40 -0.28
C ASP A 56 -23.82 -2.06 -0.15
N GLU A 57 -23.86 -1.44 1.02
CA GLU A 57 -23.21 -0.17 1.34
C GLU A 57 -22.11 -0.38 2.39
N PHE A 58 -20.90 0.10 2.10
CA PHE A 58 -19.72 -0.04 2.93
C PHE A 58 -18.98 1.29 3.09
N SER A 59 -18.37 1.51 4.24
CA SER A 59 -17.44 2.61 4.43
C SER A 59 -16.12 2.30 3.72
N VAL A 60 -15.60 3.25 2.94
CA VAL A 60 -14.23 3.16 2.39
C VAL A 60 -13.28 3.76 3.41
N VAL A 61 -12.34 2.95 3.87
CA VAL A 61 -11.38 3.31 4.91
C VAL A 61 -9.97 3.14 4.38
N GLN A 62 -9.13 4.13 4.66
CA GLN A 62 -7.70 4.11 4.41
C GLN A 62 -6.94 4.06 5.73
N ILE A 63 -6.02 3.11 5.85
CA ILE A 63 -5.18 2.88 7.03
C ILE A 63 -3.73 3.06 6.59
N MET A 64 -2.99 3.93 7.27
CA MET A 64 -1.54 4.04 7.15
C MET A 64 -0.87 3.58 8.44
N LEU A 65 0.07 2.66 8.29
CA LEU A 65 0.89 2.13 9.36
C LEU A 65 2.34 2.51 9.09
N ASN A 66 2.97 3.16 10.04
CA ASN A 66 4.41 3.41 10.11
C ASN A 66 4.84 3.19 11.57
N PRO A 67 6.09 2.78 11.88
CA PRO A 67 6.49 2.54 13.27
C PRO A 67 6.23 3.71 14.22
N PHE A 68 6.26 4.95 13.72
CA PHE A 68 6.24 6.18 14.54
C PHE A 68 4.95 6.98 14.44
N SER A 69 4.12 6.69 13.43
CA SER A 69 2.85 7.37 13.21
C SER A 69 1.87 6.41 12.55
N GLN A 70 0.62 6.45 12.96
CA GLN A 70 -0.46 5.72 12.31
C GLN A 70 -1.65 6.65 12.17
N TRP A 71 -2.40 6.48 11.11
CA TRP A 71 -3.69 7.15 10.97
C TRP A 71 -4.69 6.25 10.27
N VAL A 72 -5.96 6.51 10.56
CA VAL A 72 -7.10 5.90 9.89
C VAL A 72 -8.02 7.01 9.45
N LYS A 73 -8.46 6.95 8.20
CA LYS A 73 -9.37 7.91 7.59
C LYS A 73 -10.51 7.15 6.92
N GLU A 74 -11.75 7.51 7.23
CA GLU A 74 -12.89 7.15 6.39
C GLU A 74 -12.97 8.17 5.24
N VAL A 75 -12.81 7.68 4.02
CA VAL A 75 -12.57 8.50 2.82
C VAL A 75 -13.74 8.50 1.85
N GLY A 76 -14.76 7.67 2.08
CA GLY A 76 -15.94 7.61 1.22
C GLY A 76 -16.88 6.47 1.57
N THR A 77 -17.81 6.23 0.67
CA THR A 77 -18.79 5.13 0.72
C THR A 77 -18.72 4.33 -0.57
N ALA A 78 -18.64 3.01 -0.46
CA ALA A 78 -18.75 2.08 -1.56
C ALA A 78 -20.16 1.48 -1.60
N PHE A 79 -20.74 1.42 -2.79
CA PHE A 79 -21.98 0.73 -3.06
C PHE A 79 -21.62 -0.44 -3.96
N VAL A 80 -21.63 -1.65 -3.43
CA VAL A 80 -21.15 -2.86 -4.10
C VAL A 80 -22.26 -3.42 -4.99
N GLY A 81 -21.97 -3.50 -6.28
CA GLY A 81 -22.86 -4.07 -7.29
C GLY A 81 -22.44 -5.49 -7.67
N LYS A 82 -23.08 -6.04 -8.72
CA LYS A 82 -22.71 -7.35 -9.30
C LYS A 82 -21.44 -7.28 -10.14
N LEU A 83 -21.14 -6.11 -10.69
CA LEU A 83 -19.95 -5.86 -11.51
C LEU A 83 -19.01 -4.92 -10.78
N CYS A 84 -17.70 -5.10 -10.96
CA CYS A 84 -16.68 -4.20 -10.44
C CYS A 84 -15.65 -3.97 -11.56
N THR A 85 -15.59 -2.74 -12.07
CA THR A 85 -14.63 -2.34 -13.10
C THR A 85 -13.48 -1.55 -12.48
N LEU A 86 -12.43 -1.30 -13.26
CA LEU A 86 -11.31 -0.46 -12.80
C LEU A 86 -11.80 0.95 -12.46
N GLU A 87 -12.54 1.54 -13.38
CA GLU A 87 -12.99 2.93 -13.35
C GLU A 87 -13.90 3.19 -12.15
N SER A 88 -14.78 2.24 -11.83
CA SER A 88 -15.83 2.41 -10.82
C SER A 88 -15.44 1.86 -9.44
N GLY A 89 -14.63 0.80 -9.42
CA GLY A 89 -14.26 0.07 -8.20
C GLY A 89 -12.84 0.30 -7.68
N PHE A 90 -11.91 0.81 -8.50
CA PHE A 90 -10.50 0.96 -8.12
C PHE A 90 -9.94 2.36 -8.33
N GLU A 91 -10.20 3.02 -9.45
CA GLU A 91 -9.65 4.34 -9.78
C GLU A 91 -9.91 5.41 -8.70
N PRO A 92 -11.08 5.45 -8.04
CA PRO A 92 -11.29 6.35 -6.91
C PRO A 92 -10.26 6.18 -5.77
N LEU A 93 -9.71 4.98 -5.60
CA LEU A 93 -8.70 4.68 -4.58
C LEU A 93 -7.29 5.15 -4.99
N PHE A 94 -7.00 5.27 -6.29
CA PHE A 94 -5.66 5.67 -6.77
C PHE A 94 -5.33 7.12 -6.39
N GLY A 95 -6.34 7.98 -6.31
CA GLY A 95 -6.19 9.39 -5.92
C GLY A 95 -6.00 9.65 -4.42
N LEU A 96 -5.98 8.61 -3.58
CA LEU A 96 -5.76 8.76 -2.14
C LEU A 96 -4.31 9.15 -1.81
N GLU A 97 -4.08 9.55 -0.55
CA GLU A 97 -2.75 9.90 -0.07
C GLU A 97 -1.94 8.64 0.26
N TRP A 98 -1.07 8.20 -0.66
CA TRP A 98 -0.27 6.97 -0.54
C TRP A 98 1.19 7.20 -0.13
N GLY A 99 1.71 8.43 -0.26
CA GLY A 99 3.12 8.75 -0.05
C GLY A 99 3.95 8.56 -1.33
N SER A 100 5.11 7.89 -1.21
CA SER A 100 5.97 7.53 -2.35
C SER A 100 5.47 6.29 -3.09
N CYS A 101 6.01 6.02 -4.29
CA CYS A 101 5.75 4.79 -5.02
C CYS A 101 6.05 3.53 -4.16
N PRO A 102 5.08 2.64 -3.93
CA PRO A 102 5.29 1.44 -3.12
C PRO A 102 6.03 0.34 -3.90
N SER A 103 6.88 -0.41 -3.21
CA SER A 103 7.56 -1.59 -3.75
C SER A 103 6.96 -2.92 -3.26
N VAL A 104 6.20 -2.91 -2.16
CA VAL A 104 5.36 -4.04 -1.74
C VAL A 104 3.94 -3.81 -2.25
N LEU A 105 3.34 -4.79 -2.93
CA LEU A 105 1.98 -4.69 -3.45
C LEU A 105 1.07 -5.74 -2.78
N LEU A 106 0.01 -5.30 -2.13
CA LEU A 106 -0.94 -6.17 -1.43
C LEU A 106 -2.20 -6.39 -2.25
N SER A 107 -2.15 -7.37 -3.15
CA SER A 107 -3.28 -7.69 -4.03
C SER A 107 -4.44 -8.37 -3.28
N PRO A 108 -5.69 -7.89 -3.41
CA PRO A 108 -6.83 -8.53 -2.77
C PRO A 108 -7.10 -9.92 -3.36
N LYS A 109 -7.49 -10.90 -2.53
CA LYS A 109 -7.84 -12.26 -3.00
C LYS A 109 -9.00 -12.27 -3.99
N ALA A 110 -9.87 -11.28 -3.90
CA ALA A 110 -11.05 -11.13 -4.75
C ALA A 110 -10.71 -10.86 -6.23
N ILE A 111 -9.53 -10.32 -6.54
CA ILE A 111 -9.10 -10.12 -7.93
C ILE A 111 -8.19 -11.24 -8.42
N LYS A 112 -8.28 -11.56 -9.71
CA LYS A 112 -7.38 -12.53 -10.36
C LYS A 112 -5.98 -11.94 -10.52
N PRO A 113 -4.90 -12.75 -10.56
CA PRO A 113 -3.53 -12.27 -10.71
C PRO A 113 -3.31 -11.35 -11.92
N ASP A 114 -3.79 -11.74 -13.11
CA ASP A 114 -3.62 -10.91 -14.31
C ASP A 114 -4.32 -9.54 -14.19
N TYR A 115 -5.49 -9.53 -13.56
CA TYR A 115 -6.22 -8.29 -13.30
C TYR A 115 -5.53 -7.44 -12.22
N ALA A 116 -4.82 -8.07 -11.28
CA ALA A 116 -4.00 -7.34 -10.30
C ALA A 116 -2.89 -6.55 -11.00
N VAL A 117 -2.23 -7.11 -12.02
CA VAL A 117 -1.22 -6.37 -12.80
C VAL A 117 -1.85 -5.13 -13.44
N GLU A 118 -3.05 -5.25 -14.00
CA GLU A 118 -3.77 -4.11 -14.59
C GLU A 118 -4.11 -3.04 -13.53
N VAL A 119 -4.72 -3.43 -12.42
CA VAL A 119 -5.05 -2.53 -11.29
C VAL A 119 -3.79 -1.80 -10.80
N TYR A 120 -2.72 -2.55 -10.51
CA TYR A 120 -1.49 -1.99 -9.97
C TYR A 120 -0.72 -1.16 -10.99
N SER A 121 -0.79 -1.47 -12.29
CA SER A 121 -0.18 -0.63 -13.33
C SER A 121 -0.80 0.77 -13.37
N ARG A 122 -2.14 0.88 -13.31
CA ARG A 122 -2.82 2.18 -13.25
C ARG A 122 -2.53 2.91 -11.94
N PHE A 123 -2.55 2.20 -10.82
CA PHE A 123 -2.21 2.76 -9.51
C PHE A 123 -0.78 3.33 -9.50
N LEU A 124 0.23 2.55 -9.89
CA LEU A 124 1.63 2.97 -9.89
C LEU A 124 1.90 4.14 -10.85
N ALA A 125 1.19 4.21 -11.99
CA ALA A 125 1.28 5.35 -12.90
C ALA A 125 0.80 6.67 -12.26
N THR A 126 -0.01 6.63 -11.21
CA THR A 126 -0.43 7.83 -10.48
C THR A 126 0.62 8.34 -9.48
N MET A 127 1.55 7.48 -9.08
CA MET A 127 2.52 7.72 -8.00
C MET A 127 3.75 8.51 -8.49
N GLY A 128 4.30 9.34 -7.61
CA GLY A 128 5.63 9.94 -7.81
C GLY A 128 6.75 9.03 -7.31
N ASN A 129 7.99 9.29 -7.71
CA ASN A 129 9.18 8.46 -7.40
C ASN A 129 9.13 7.06 -8.04
N GLY A 130 8.33 6.89 -9.10
CA GLY A 130 8.12 5.60 -9.73
C GLY A 130 9.29 5.22 -10.64
N GLN A 131 9.93 6.20 -11.30
CA GLN A 131 11.01 5.94 -12.25
C GLN A 131 12.27 5.40 -11.54
N HIS A 132 12.64 6.00 -10.40
CA HIS A 132 13.75 5.52 -9.56
C HIS A 132 13.47 4.12 -9.03
N LEU A 133 12.24 3.86 -8.57
CA LEU A 133 11.87 2.53 -8.12
C LEU A 133 12.00 1.50 -9.26
N LEU A 134 11.49 1.81 -10.46
CA LEU A 134 11.61 0.93 -11.61
C LEU A 134 13.07 0.70 -12.03
N GLU A 135 13.88 1.75 -12.08
CA GLU A 135 15.32 1.63 -12.36
C GLU A 135 16.02 0.75 -11.31
N GLY A 136 15.72 0.95 -10.02
CA GLY A 136 16.23 0.12 -8.95
C GLY A 136 15.81 -1.35 -9.08
N VAL A 137 14.54 -1.62 -9.43
CA VAL A 137 14.03 -2.99 -9.64
C VAL A 137 14.66 -3.64 -10.89
N ARG A 138 14.96 -2.87 -11.94
CA ARG A 138 15.70 -3.34 -13.12
C ARG A 138 17.15 -3.68 -12.78
N ASN A 139 17.82 -2.84 -11.98
CA ASN A 139 19.22 -3.00 -11.60
C ASN A 139 19.45 -4.08 -10.53
N PHE A 140 18.46 -4.30 -9.66
CA PHE A 140 18.52 -5.28 -8.57
C PHE A 140 17.27 -6.19 -8.56
N PRO A 141 17.06 -7.04 -9.59
CA PRO A 141 15.87 -7.86 -9.68
C PRO A 141 15.73 -8.81 -8.48
N GLY A 142 14.62 -8.71 -7.75
CA GLY A 142 14.34 -9.57 -6.59
C GLY A 142 15.26 -9.34 -5.38
N ASP A 143 16.08 -8.28 -5.37
CA ASP A 143 17.02 -7.98 -4.29
C ASP A 143 16.79 -6.56 -3.73
N PRO A 144 15.72 -6.36 -2.95
CA PRO A 144 15.41 -5.06 -2.35
C PRO A 144 16.50 -4.58 -1.40
N PHE A 145 17.23 -5.48 -0.73
CA PHE A 145 18.29 -5.10 0.20
C PHE A 145 19.46 -4.43 -0.51
N LYS A 146 19.91 -4.98 -1.65
CA LYS A 146 20.94 -4.31 -2.48
C LYS A 146 20.42 -3.02 -3.08
N ARG A 147 19.16 -2.99 -3.56
CA ARG A 147 18.52 -1.78 -4.08
C ARG A 147 18.55 -0.65 -3.05
N ILE A 148 18.08 -0.92 -1.84
CA ILE A 148 18.05 0.05 -0.75
C ILE A 148 19.46 0.45 -0.32
N GLY A 149 20.42 -0.49 -0.27
CA GLY A 149 21.82 -0.19 0.03
C GLY A 149 22.43 0.79 -0.97
N SER A 150 22.22 0.54 -2.27
CA SER A 150 22.61 1.44 -3.37
C SER A 150 21.96 2.81 -3.23
N ASP A 151 20.67 2.86 -2.89
CA ASP A 151 19.94 4.12 -2.66
C ASP A 151 20.53 4.91 -1.49
N MET A 152 20.86 4.25 -0.38
CA MET A 152 21.49 4.88 0.78
C MET A 152 22.89 5.43 0.47
N GLU A 153 23.70 4.70 -0.28
CA GLU A 153 25.01 5.18 -0.73
C GLU A 153 24.89 6.39 -1.66
N SER A 154 23.90 6.39 -2.55
CA SER A 154 23.60 7.51 -3.45
C SER A 154 23.13 8.74 -2.68
N MET A 155 22.23 8.56 -1.70
CA MET A 155 21.74 9.63 -0.82
C MET A 155 22.86 10.28 0.00
N GLY A 156 23.81 9.47 0.51
CA GLY A 156 25.00 9.98 1.20
C GLY A 156 25.89 10.86 0.32
N LYS A 157 25.85 10.67 -1.00
CA LYS A 157 26.64 11.44 -1.99
C LYS A 157 25.90 12.63 -2.58
N LYS A 158 24.58 12.53 -2.79
CA LYS A 158 23.76 13.51 -3.53
C LYS A 158 22.76 14.30 -2.67
N GLY A 159 22.61 13.98 -1.38
CA GLY A 159 21.58 14.55 -0.50
C GLY A 159 20.24 13.82 -0.57
N PHE A 160 19.30 14.19 0.33
CA PHE A 160 18.06 13.46 0.63
C PHE A 160 16.94 13.47 -0.44
N SER A 161 17.18 13.96 -1.64
CA SER A 161 16.11 14.19 -2.64
C SER A 161 16.41 13.52 -3.98
N ILE A 162 16.00 12.26 -4.11
CA ILE A 162 15.71 11.69 -5.43
C ILE A 162 14.23 11.96 -5.68
N GLN A 163 13.93 13.08 -6.34
CA GLN A 163 12.61 13.33 -6.90
C GLN A 163 12.67 12.97 -8.38
N ASP A 164 11.87 11.99 -8.79
CA ASP A 164 11.69 11.64 -10.20
C ASP A 164 10.22 11.78 -10.63
N GLY A 165 9.99 11.57 -11.93
CA GLY A 165 8.69 11.70 -12.55
C GLY A 165 7.74 10.53 -12.28
N LYS A 166 6.52 10.66 -12.78
CA LYS A 166 5.58 9.54 -12.83
C LYS A 166 6.02 8.53 -13.90
N LEU A 167 5.61 7.29 -13.72
CA LEU A 167 5.74 6.26 -14.75
C LEU A 167 4.69 6.51 -15.84
N ASP A 168 5.05 6.26 -17.10
CA ASP A 168 4.03 6.00 -18.11
C ASP A 168 3.37 4.62 -17.85
N LEU A 169 2.29 4.32 -18.55
CA LEU A 169 1.54 3.09 -18.30
C LEU A 169 2.32 1.82 -18.67
N ALA A 170 3.23 1.89 -19.65
CA ALA A 170 4.02 0.73 -20.07
C ALA A 170 5.07 0.39 -19.00
N ASP A 171 5.79 1.40 -18.52
CA ASP A 171 6.75 1.29 -17.44
C ASP A 171 6.06 0.91 -16.10
N ALA A 172 4.88 1.47 -15.81
CA ALA A 172 4.10 1.08 -14.63
C ALA A 172 3.63 -0.37 -14.69
N LYS A 173 3.27 -0.87 -15.89
CA LYS A 173 2.92 -2.28 -16.10
C LYS A 173 4.12 -3.19 -15.94
N GLU A 174 5.30 -2.78 -16.40
CA GLU A 174 6.54 -3.52 -16.14
C GLU A 174 6.80 -3.60 -14.64
N LEU A 175 6.74 -2.47 -13.94
CA LEU A 175 6.96 -2.42 -12.49
C LEU A 175 5.95 -3.30 -11.74
N ALA A 176 4.66 -3.17 -12.05
CA ALA A 176 3.60 -3.97 -11.44
C ALA A 176 3.83 -5.48 -11.64
N SER A 177 4.17 -5.89 -12.87
CA SER A 177 4.46 -7.30 -13.18
C SER A 177 5.61 -7.82 -12.33
N LYS A 178 6.73 -7.09 -12.29
CA LYS A 178 7.93 -7.49 -11.54
C LYS A 178 7.69 -7.56 -10.02
N LEU A 179 6.93 -6.62 -9.47
CA LEU A 179 6.66 -6.56 -8.02
C LEU A 179 5.54 -7.50 -7.58
N LEU A 180 4.67 -7.95 -8.49
CA LEU A 180 3.63 -8.95 -8.20
C LEU A 180 4.12 -10.39 -8.39
N GLU A 181 5.30 -10.61 -8.98
CA GLU A 181 5.95 -11.94 -8.99
C GLU A 181 6.09 -12.44 -7.54
N PRO A 182 5.63 -13.67 -7.23
CA PRO A 182 5.52 -14.15 -5.85
C PRO A 182 6.82 -14.00 -5.04
N GLU A 183 7.94 -14.48 -5.59
CA GLU A 183 9.23 -14.44 -4.92
C GLU A 183 9.74 -13.01 -4.74
N ALA A 184 9.55 -12.14 -5.74
CA ALA A 184 9.98 -10.75 -5.67
C ALA A 184 9.20 -9.97 -4.60
N ASN A 185 7.87 -10.13 -4.59
CA ASN A 185 7.01 -9.49 -3.60
C ASN A 185 7.32 -9.99 -2.18
N GLU A 186 7.67 -11.28 -2.03
CA GLU A 186 8.07 -11.85 -0.75
C GLU A 186 9.36 -11.22 -0.23
N GLN A 187 10.35 -11.00 -1.11
CA GLN A 187 11.58 -10.30 -0.74
C GLN A 187 11.29 -8.84 -0.35
N GLU A 188 10.42 -8.15 -1.08
CA GLU A 188 10.02 -6.77 -0.76
C GLU A 188 9.34 -6.69 0.61
N MET A 189 8.47 -7.66 0.94
CA MET A 189 7.84 -7.73 2.26
C MET A 189 8.84 -8.04 3.38
N LYS A 190 9.78 -8.96 3.16
CA LYS A 190 10.88 -9.20 4.10
C LYS A 190 11.71 -7.94 4.32
N ALA A 191 11.99 -7.19 3.26
CA ALA A 191 12.69 -5.91 3.36
C ALA A 191 11.86 -4.86 4.12
N LEU A 192 10.55 -4.80 3.91
CA LEU A 192 9.65 -3.92 4.68
C LEU A 192 9.69 -4.25 6.19
N ILE A 193 9.56 -5.52 6.55
CA ILE A 193 9.61 -5.99 7.95
C ILE A 193 11.00 -5.71 8.55
N GLY A 194 12.07 -5.98 7.81
CA GLY A 194 13.44 -5.69 8.24
C GLY A 194 13.69 -4.20 8.45
N ALA A 195 13.21 -3.35 7.54
CA ALA A 195 13.24 -1.90 7.68
C ALA A 195 12.44 -1.44 8.91
N TRP A 196 11.32 -2.11 9.22
CA TRP A 196 10.49 -1.80 10.38
C TRP A 196 11.26 -1.99 11.69
N ASP A 197 11.91 -3.14 11.85
CA ASP A 197 12.77 -3.42 13.00
C ASP A 197 13.97 -2.46 13.05
N GLY A 198 14.64 -2.26 11.92
CA GLY A 198 15.79 -1.36 11.78
C GLY A 198 15.46 0.08 12.20
N ALA A 199 14.36 0.62 11.72
CA ALA A 199 13.91 1.98 12.04
C ALA A 199 13.70 2.15 13.55
N ILE A 200 13.05 1.18 14.21
CA ILE A 200 12.81 1.22 15.67
C ILE A 200 14.14 1.18 16.44
N ARG A 201 15.08 0.32 16.04
CA ARG A 201 16.39 0.21 16.69
C ARG A 201 17.21 1.49 16.53
N PHE A 202 17.23 2.07 15.34
CA PHE A 202 17.92 3.32 15.06
C PHE A 202 17.34 4.48 15.88
N LYS A 203 16.00 4.60 15.94
CA LYS A 203 15.35 5.70 16.69
C LYS A 203 15.37 5.55 18.21
N LYS A 204 15.55 4.35 18.78
CA LYS A 204 15.74 4.17 20.23
C LYS A 204 16.97 4.91 20.77
N GLN A 205 17.89 5.33 19.89
CA GLN A 205 19.05 6.15 20.26
C GLN A 205 18.70 7.66 20.43
N GLY A 206 17.47 8.09 20.15
CA GLY A 206 16.98 9.47 20.35
C GLY A 206 15.73 9.56 21.24
N LEU A 207 15.62 10.62 22.05
CA LEU A 207 14.47 10.87 22.94
C LEU A 207 13.19 11.15 22.13
N PHE A 208 12.20 10.26 22.20
CA PHE A 208 10.82 10.53 21.79
C PHE A 208 9.82 10.05 22.85
N SER A 209 8.69 10.74 22.94
CA SER A 209 7.67 10.57 23.99
C SER A 209 6.62 9.48 23.72
N ARG A 210 6.56 8.91 22.51
CA ARG A 210 5.60 7.84 22.15
C ARG A 210 6.31 6.53 21.82
N LYS A 211 5.78 5.43 22.35
CA LYS A 211 6.24 4.07 22.08
C LYS A 211 6.01 3.74 20.59
N PRO A 212 7.05 3.37 19.81
CA PRO A 212 6.86 2.91 18.44
C PRO A 212 6.03 1.64 18.35
N MET A 213 5.29 1.45 17.25
CA MET A 213 4.63 0.19 16.91
C MET A 213 5.70 -0.86 16.64
N SER A 214 5.74 -1.89 17.49
CA SER A 214 6.67 -3.02 17.37
C SER A 214 6.38 -3.85 16.13
N VAL A 215 7.38 -4.62 15.68
CA VAL A 215 7.22 -5.61 14.61
C VAL A 215 6.11 -6.61 14.94
N LYS A 216 5.98 -7.03 16.23
CA LYS A 216 4.91 -7.94 16.65
C LYS A 216 3.51 -7.34 16.46
N GLU A 217 3.33 -6.07 16.80
CA GLU A 217 2.05 -5.37 16.59
C GLU A 217 1.75 -5.21 15.10
N PHE A 218 2.76 -4.86 14.30
CA PHE A 218 2.64 -4.77 12.85
C PHE A 218 2.26 -6.11 12.20
N LEU A 219 2.95 -7.20 12.56
CA LEU A 219 2.64 -8.54 12.06
C LEU A 219 1.24 -9.01 12.48
N GLY A 220 0.76 -8.61 13.67
CA GLY A 220 -0.62 -8.87 14.10
C GLY A 220 -1.64 -8.21 13.17
N LEU A 221 -1.40 -6.96 12.74
CA LEU A 221 -2.27 -6.27 11.77
C LEU A 221 -2.17 -6.89 10.37
N LEU A 222 -0.96 -7.26 9.92
CA LEU A 222 -0.78 -7.96 8.66
C LEU A 222 -1.56 -9.28 8.62
N ALA A 223 -1.57 -10.04 9.74
CA ALA A 223 -2.34 -11.28 9.82
C ALA A 223 -3.84 -11.06 9.59
N GLU A 224 -4.42 -9.97 10.11
CA GLU A 224 -5.81 -9.60 9.83
C GLU A 224 -6.01 -9.25 8.34
N PHE A 225 -5.11 -8.46 7.75
CA PHE A 225 -5.17 -8.15 6.31
C PHE A 225 -5.05 -9.41 5.44
N SER A 226 -4.28 -10.41 5.87
CA SER A 226 -4.10 -11.69 5.16
C SER A 226 -5.39 -12.45 4.92
N LEU A 227 -6.46 -12.15 5.67
CA LEU A 227 -7.77 -12.75 5.47
C LEU A 227 -8.33 -12.36 4.09
N THR A 228 -8.07 -11.12 3.64
CA THR A 228 -8.67 -10.53 2.43
C THR A 228 -7.65 -10.21 1.32
N CYS A 229 -6.36 -10.14 1.62
CA CYS A 229 -5.29 -9.98 0.62
C CYS A 229 -4.36 -11.20 0.52
N ARG A 230 -3.70 -11.33 -0.64
CA ARG A 230 -2.56 -12.25 -0.83
C ARG A 230 -1.37 -11.61 -0.16
N LEU A 231 -0.94 -12.17 0.97
CA LEU A 231 0.31 -11.75 1.57
C LEU A 231 1.48 -12.44 0.88
N PRO A 232 2.53 -11.68 0.54
CA PRO A 232 3.78 -12.24 0.05
C PRO A 232 4.66 -12.60 1.27
N LEU A 233 4.34 -13.71 1.94
CA LEU A 233 5.04 -14.22 3.14
C LEU A 233 5.46 -15.68 2.98
#